data_AF-A0A086A1Y5-F1
#
_entry.id   AF-A0A086A1Y5-F1
#
_cell.length_a   1.000
_cell.length_b   1.000
_cell.length_c   1.000
_cell.angle_alpha   90.00
_cell.angle_beta   90.00
_cell.angle_gamma   90.00
#
_symmetry.space_group_name_H-M   'P 1'
#
loop_
_entity.id
_entity.type
_entity.pdbx_description
1 polymer ?
#
loop_
_entity_poly.entity_id
_entity_poly.type
_entity_poly.pdbx_seq_one_letter_code
_entity_poly.pdbx_strand_id
1 'polypeptide(L)'
;MSGLPKGDPLKSETSLNDKGQIGYLFFKVEKNNSGLEKITLESRKVADGKLKSVPSFDREAAGIGDFIVLLTDANGKEIVKQLVEDPLNQNMESFEKEGISRHKVSLETAEFSVRYSHSAEIQTVRVEKITSAGNQLLFNEKL
;
A
#
# COMPACT_ATOMS: atom_id res chain seq x y z
N MET A 1 -19.92 -64.99 5.78
CA MET A 1 -20.09 -64.22 4.52
C MET A 1 -20.07 -62.74 4.87
N SER A 2 -19.29 -61.95 4.11
CA SER A 2 -19.21 -60.48 3.99
C SER A 2 -19.06 -59.65 5.29
N GLY A 3 -18.01 -58.86 5.54
CA GLY A 3 -17.04 -58.21 4.66
C GLY A 3 -17.35 -56.71 4.46
N LEU A 4 -16.71 -55.86 5.28
CA LEU A 4 -16.35 -54.42 5.09
C LEU A 4 -17.48 -53.35 5.10
N PRO A 5 -17.19 -52.05 5.37
CA PRO A 5 -15.87 -51.41 5.42
C PRO A 5 -15.50 -50.60 6.68
N LYS A 6 -14.19 -50.41 6.84
CA LYS A 6 -13.52 -49.39 7.68
C LYS A 6 -13.99 -47.99 7.26
N GLY A 7 -14.46 -47.21 8.22
CA GLY A 7 -14.63 -45.77 8.05
C GLY A 7 -13.42 -45.04 8.62
N ASP A 8 -12.55 -44.55 7.75
CA ASP A 8 -11.85 -43.29 8.00
C ASP A 8 -12.40 -42.29 6.98
N PRO A 9 -12.77 -41.09 7.44
CA PRO A 9 -12.42 -39.87 6.74
C PRO A 9 -11.54 -39.03 7.69
N LEU A 10 -10.28 -38.83 7.35
CA LEU A 10 -9.84 -37.63 6.61
C LEU A 10 -10.31 -36.33 7.28
N LYS A 11 -9.43 -35.72 8.08
CA LYS A 11 -8.55 -34.62 7.64
C LYS A 11 -8.18 -33.75 8.83
N SER A 12 -6.88 -33.76 9.09
CA SER A 12 -6.08 -32.69 9.65
C SER A 12 -6.82 -31.62 10.45
N GLU A 13 -6.71 -31.68 11.77
CA GLU A 13 -6.66 -30.47 12.58
C GLU A 13 -5.38 -29.70 12.21
N THR A 14 -5.40 -29.05 11.05
CA THR A 14 -4.51 -27.92 10.75
C THR A 14 -5.29 -26.63 11.00
N SER A 15 -5.92 -26.52 12.17
CA SER A 15 -6.55 -25.28 12.63
C SER A 15 -5.67 -24.59 13.68
N LEU A 16 -4.38 -24.52 13.40
CA LEU A 16 -3.42 -23.65 14.07
C LEU A 16 -2.68 -22.92 12.95
N ASN A 17 -3.25 -21.83 12.41
CA ASN A 17 -2.54 -20.73 11.73
C ASN A 17 -3.46 -19.69 11.02
N ASP A 18 -4.72 -19.48 11.45
CA ASP A 18 -5.50 -18.32 10.95
C ASP A 18 -5.16 -17.00 11.69
N LYS A 19 -3.89 -16.84 12.06
CA LYS A 19 -3.36 -15.52 12.38
C LYS A 19 -3.03 -14.90 11.04
N GLY A 20 -3.98 -14.18 10.46
CA GLY A 20 -3.72 -13.36 9.28
C GLY A 20 -2.46 -12.50 9.49
N GLN A 21 -1.87 -12.04 8.41
CA GLN A 21 -0.67 -11.21 8.46
C GLN A 21 -0.91 -9.87 7.78
N ILE A 22 -0.23 -8.83 8.27
CA ILE A 22 -0.22 -7.50 7.69
C ILE A 22 1.16 -7.25 7.11
N GLY A 23 1.19 -6.94 5.81
CA GLY A 23 2.38 -6.45 5.14
C GLY A 23 2.46 -4.93 5.23
N TYR A 24 3.66 -4.40 5.41
CA TYR A 24 3.97 -2.98 5.45
C TYR A 24 5.08 -2.68 4.46
N LEU A 25 4.88 -1.64 3.65
CA LEU A 25 5.88 -1.09 2.75
C LEU A 25 6.13 0.36 3.15
N PHE A 26 7.38 0.71 3.37
CA PHE A 26 7.81 2.05 3.76
C PHE A 26 8.58 2.67 2.61
N PHE A 27 8.11 3.83 2.15
CA PHE A 27 8.66 4.52 1.01
C PHE A 27 9.19 5.89 1.39
N LYS A 28 10.18 6.32 0.62
CA LYS A 28 10.65 7.69 0.57
C LYS A 28 10.45 8.23 -0.84
N VAL A 29 9.97 9.46 -0.96
CA VAL A 29 9.92 10.21 -2.21
C VAL A 29 10.80 11.45 -2.07
N GLU A 30 11.62 11.70 -3.08
CA GLU A 30 12.52 12.85 -3.15
C GLU A 30 12.43 13.51 -4.53
N LYS A 31 12.46 14.85 -4.58
CA LYS A 31 12.69 15.56 -5.83
C LYS A 31 14.18 15.52 -6.16
N ASN A 32 14.54 15.14 -7.37
CA ASN A 32 15.92 15.25 -7.84
C ASN A 32 16.24 16.70 -8.26
N ASN A 33 17.50 16.96 -8.63
CA ASN A 33 17.94 18.30 -9.06
C ASN A 33 17.21 18.87 -10.29
N SER A 34 16.43 18.05 -10.99
CA SER A 34 15.57 18.45 -12.12
C SER A 34 14.10 18.63 -11.73
N GLY A 35 13.78 18.50 -10.44
CA GLY A 35 12.42 18.56 -9.91
C GLY A 35 11.58 17.32 -10.15
N LEU A 36 12.15 16.23 -10.68
CA LEU A 36 11.44 14.97 -10.90
C LEU A 36 11.42 14.14 -9.62
N GLU A 37 10.27 13.54 -9.33
CA GLU A 37 10.14 12.66 -8.18
C GLU A 37 10.85 11.32 -8.42
N LYS A 38 11.60 10.87 -7.42
CA LYS A 38 12.15 9.53 -7.31
C LYS A 38 11.59 8.88 -6.06
N ILE A 39 11.00 7.70 -6.23
CA ILE A 39 10.53 6.88 -5.10
C ILE A 39 11.54 5.78 -4.83
N THR A 40 11.78 5.52 -3.53
CA THR A 40 12.59 4.42 -3.02
C THR A 40 11.76 3.63 -2.02
N LEU A 41 11.81 2.30 -2.11
CA LEU A 41 11.27 1.42 -1.08
C LEU A 41 12.35 1.20 -0.02
N GLU A 42 12.19 1.84 1.14
CA GLU A 42 13.18 1.84 2.23
C GLU A 42 13.18 0.53 2.99
N SER A 43 12.00 -0.02 3.28
CA SER A 43 11.88 -1.28 4.00
C SER A 43 10.54 -1.97 3.82
N ARG A 44 10.53 -3.27 4.16
CA ARG A 44 9.36 -4.15 4.13
C ARG A 44 9.25 -4.87 5.46
N LYS A 45 8.03 -5.03 5.98
CA LYS A 45 7.77 -5.78 7.22
C LYS A 45 6.50 -6.61 7.08
N VAL A 46 6.53 -7.82 7.63
CA VAL A 46 5.34 -8.65 7.82
C VAL A 46 5.16 -8.86 9.32
N ALA A 47 3.94 -8.69 9.82
CA ALA A 47 3.60 -8.92 11.21
C ALA A 47 2.28 -9.67 11.33
N ASP A 48 2.12 -10.44 12.41
CA ASP A 48 0.87 -11.11 12.72
C ASP A 48 -0.24 -10.09 13.03
N GLY A 49 -1.41 -10.29 12.43
CA GLY A 49 -2.58 -9.44 12.62
C GLY A 49 -3.53 -9.44 11.41
N LYS A 50 -4.76 -9.02 11.61
CA LYS A 50 -5.73 -8.77 10.53
C LYS A 50 -5.98 -7.27 10.44
N LEU A 51 -6.03 -6.74 9.21
CA LEU A 51 -6.42 -5.35 9.00
C LEU A 51 -7.85 -5.14 9.52
N LYS A 52 -8.06 -4.08 10.31
CA LYS A 52 -9.39 -3.70 10.80
C LYS A 52 -10.32 -3.26 9.67
N SER A 53 -9.75 -2.70 8.62
CA SER A 53 -10.42 -2.36 7.37
C SER A 53 -9.43 -2.47 6.22
N VAL A 54 -9.93 -2.90 5.06
CA VAL A 54 -9.16 -2.82 3.82
C VAL A 54 -9.20 -1.36 3.36
N PRO A 55 -8.05 -0.71 3.12
CA PRO A 55 -8.03 0.63 2.55
C PRO A 55 -8.83 0.64 1.24
N SER A 56 -9.88 1.45 1.16
CA SER A 56 -10.68 1.62 -0.04
C SER A 56 -10.04 2.66 -0.94
N PHE A 57 -9.88 2.34 -2.23
CA PHE A 57 -9.52 3.32 -3.24
C PHE A 57 -10.79 3.98 -3.78
N ASP A 58 -10.88 5.29 -3.64
CA ASP A 58 -11.89 6.12 -4.30
C ASP A 58 -11.21 6.98 -5.36
N ARG A 59 -11.58 6.78 -6.63
CA ARG A 59 -11.01 7.55 -7.75
C ARG A 59 -11.52 8.98 -7.78
N GLU A 60 -12.74 9.23 -7.30
CA GLU A 60 -13.35 10.57 -7.32
C GLU A 60 -12.71 11.49 -6.28
N ALA A 61 -12.20 10.92 -5.20
CA ALA A 61 -11.43 11.64 -4.18
C ALA A 61 -9.98 11.95 -4.59
N ALA A 62 -9.49 11.33 -5.68
CA ALA A 62 -8.09 11.42 -6.07
C ALA A 62 -7.79 12.68 -6.90
N GLY A 63 -6.79 13.45 -6.47
CA GLY A 63 -6.34 14.69 -7.10
C GLY A 63 -5.03 14.55 -7.87
N ILE A 64 -4.70 15.58 -8.65
CA ILE A 64 -3.37 15.72 -9.26
C ILE A 64 -2.34 15.86 -8.13
N GLY A 65 -1.24 15.10 -8.23
CA GLY A 65 -0.19 15.04 -7.21
C GLY A 65 -0.27 13.79 -6.34
N ASP A 66 -1.46 13.23 -6.18
CA ASP A 66 -1.66 12.01 -5.39
C ASP A 66 -0.97 10.81 -6.03
N PHE A 67 -0.56 9.88 -5.17
CA PHE A 67 0.02 8.61 -5.59
C PHE A 67 -0.99 7.48 -5.47
N ILE A 68 -0.97 6.57 -6.42
CA ILE A 68 -1.69 5.31 -6.42
C ILE A 68 -0.67 4.20 -6.21
N VAL A 69 -0.80 3.49 -5.09
CA VAL A 69 0.01 2.32 -4.79
C VAL A 69 -0.77 1.07 -5.16
N LEU A 70 -0.21 0.26 -6.04
CA LEU A 70 -0.80 -0.96 -6.58
C LEU A 70 0.05 -2.16 -6.18
N LEU A 71 -0.59 -3.19 -5.64
CA LEU A 71 0.03 -4.49 -5.41
C LEU A 71 -0.60 -5.51 -6.35
N THR A 72 0.24 -6.24 -7.09
CA THR A 72 -0.22 -7.19 -8.10
C THR A 72 0.32 -8.59 -7.89
N ASP A 73 -0.36 -9.56 -8.49
CA ASP A 73 0.18 -10.91 -8.66
C ASP A 73 1.25 -10.99 -9.75
N ALA A 74 1.75 -12.20 -9.99
CA ALA A 74 2.73 -12.51 -11.04
C ALA A 74 2.26 -12.15 -12.46
N ASN A 75 0.94 -12.13 -12.68
CA ASN A 75 0.33 -11.87 -13.98
C ASN A 75 -0.04 -10.38 -14.14
N GLY A 76 0.23 -9.56 -13.13
CA GLY A 76 -0.13 -8.13 -13.12
C GLY A 76 -1.58 -7.86 -12.72
N LYS A 77 -2.31 -8.84 -12.21
CA LYS A 77 -3.67 -8.62 -11.68
C LYS A 77 -3.60 -7.79 -10.40
N GLU A 78 -4.34 -6.69 -10.35
CA GLU A 78 -4.46 -5.85 -9.14
C GLU A 78 -5.11 -6.63 -8.00
N ILE A 79 -4.40 -6.74 -6.86
CA ILE A 79 -4.91 -7.32 -5.61
C ILE A 79 -5.24 -6.20 -4.62
N VAL A 80 -4.39 -5.18 -4.54
CA VAL A 80 -4.54 -4.04 -3.65
C VAL A 80 -4.31 -2.75 -4.42
N LYS A 81 -5.12 -1.74 -4.12
CA LYS A 81 -5.00 -0.39 -4.66
C LYS A 81 -5.27 0.62 -3.55
N GLN A 82 -4.35 1.55 -3.34
CA GLN A 82 -4.46 2.55 -2.27
C GLN A 82 -4.06 3.92 -2.78
N LEU A 83 -4.72 4.96 -2.26
CA LEU A 83 -4.40 6.35 -2.53
C LEU A 83 -3.48 6.89 -1.42
N VAL A 84 -2.48 7.68 -1.80
CA VAL A 84 -1.64 8.47 -0.90
C VAL A 84 -1.74 9.93 -1.36
N GLU A 85 -2.30 10.78 -0.52
CA GLU A 85 -2.55 12.19 -0.85
C GLU A 85 -1.25 12.99 -0.92
N ASP A 86 -1.03 13.65 -2.07
CA ASP A 86 0.15 14.42 -2.51
C ASP A 86 1.27 14.56 -1.44
N PRO A 87 2.14 13.52 -1.29
CA PRO A 87 3.05 13.45 -0.15
C PRO A 87 4.07 14.60 -0.12
N LEU A 88 4.30 15.28 -1.25
CA LEU A 88 5.22 16.41 -1.34
C LEU A 88 4.53 17.78 -1.19
N ASN A 89 3.20 17.85 -1.13
CA ASN A 89 2.46 19.10 -0.93
C ASN A 89 1.40 18.93 0.16
N GLN A 90 1.85 18.89 1.41
CA GLN A 90 1.02 18.61 2.57
C GLN A 90 0.33 19.87 3.12
N ASN A 91 -0.86 19.68 3.71
CA ASN A 91 -1.54 20.73 4.48
C ASN A 91 -0.98 20.73 5.92
N MET A 92 -0.34 21.81 6.34
CA MET A 92 0.18 21.97 7.70
C MET A 92 -0.71 22.93 8.50
N GLU A 93 -1.10 22.51 9.70
CA GLU A 93 -1.75 23.38 10.69
C GLU A 93 -0.67 23.98 11.61
N SER A 94 -0.56 25.31 11.66
CA SER A 94 0.27 26.01 12.65
C SER A 94 -0.60 26.67 13.72
N PHE A 95 -0.10 26.66 14.95
CA PHE A 95 -0.70 27.40 16.07
C PHE A 95 0.10 28.67 16.28
N GLU A 96 -0.51 29.80 15.96
CA GLU A 96 0.07 31.13 16.15
C GLU A 96 -0.71 31.89 17.22
N LYS A 97 -0.18 33.03 17.68
CA LYS A 97 -0.82 33.83 18.74
C LYS A 97 -2.22 34.31 18.33
N GLU A 98 -2.49 34.44 17.03
CA GLU A 98 -3.79 34.84 16.47
C GLU A 98 -4.75 33.67 16.20
N GLY A 99 -4.33 32.41 16.37
CA GLY A 99 -5.19 31.23 16.19
C GLY A 99 -4.55 30.10 15.39
N ILE A 100 -5.40 29.22 14.82
CA ILE A 100 -4.98 28.11 13.96
C ILE A 100 -4.91 28.61 12.52
N SER A 101 -3.74 28.50 11.89
CA SER A 101 -3.56 28.75 10.46
C SER A 101 -3.38 27.42 9.71
N ARG A 102 -3.91 27.33 8.49
CA ARG A 102 -3.67 26.20 7.58
C ARG A 102 -2.95 26.69 6.34
N HIS A 103 -1.80 26.12 6.04
CA HIS A 103 -1.06 26.45 4.83
C HIS A 103 -0.50 25.20 4.15
N LYS A 104 -0.35 25.27 2.82
CA LYS A 104 0.30 24.22 2.05
C LYS A 104 1.81 24.38 2.10
N VAL A 105 2.51 23.30 2.39
CA VAL A 105 3.98 23.25 2.40
C VAL A 105 4.43 22.34 1.27
N SER A 106 5.30 22.84 0.39
CA SER A 106 5.98 22.00 -0.59
C SER A 106 7.26 21.46 0.03
N LEU A 107 7.44 20.16 -0.05
CA LEU A 107 8.58 19.43 0.49
C LEU A 107 9.51 18.97 -0.64
N GLU A 108 10.81 18.91 -0.37
CA GLU A 108 11.79 18.26 -1.24
C GLU A 108 11.82 16.74 -1.02
N THR A 109 11.35 16.29 0.14
CA THR A 109 11.36 14.89 0.56
C THR A 109 10.17 14.62 1.46
N ALA A 110 9.56 13.45 1.30
CA ALA A 110 8.53 12.94 2.19
C ALA A 110 8.62 11.42 2.32
N GLU A 111 8.09 10.90 3.43
CA GLU A 111 7.96 9.47 3.67
C GLU A 111 6.49 9.11 3.73
N PHE A 112 6.15 7.93 3.22
CA PHE A 112 4.80 7.39 3.32
C PHE A 112 4.86 5.87 3.45
N SER A 113 3.77 5.28 3.94
CA SER A 113 3.68 3.82 4.05
C SER A 113 2.31 3.33 3.63
N VAL A 114 2.27 2.11 3.12
CA VAL A 114 1.03 1.39 2.90
C VAL A 114 1.05 0.09 3.69
N ARG A 115 -0.14 -0.33 4.11
CA ARG A 115 -0.35 -1.61 4.76
C ARG A 115 -1.37 -2.43 3.99
N TYR A 116 -1.19 -3.74 3.94
CA TYR A 116 -2.06 -4.62 3.18
C TYR A 116 -2.23 -5.96 3.89
N SER A 117 -3.32 -6.66 3.61
CA SER A 117 -3.48 -8.05 4.02
C SER A 117 -2.44 -8.88 3.26
N HIS A 118 -1.46 -9.39 3.99
CA HIS A 118 -0.35 -10.12 3.38
C HIS A 118 -0.85 -11.45 2.79
N SER A 119 -0.38 -11.76 1.59
CA SER A 119 -0.68 -13.00 0.87
C SER A 119 0.52 -13.34 -0.01
N ALA A 120 0.80 -14.64 -0.19
CA ALA A 120 1.81 -15.14 -1.10
C ALA A 120 1.52 -14.83 -2.58
N GLU A 121 0.28 -14.44 -2.91
CA GLU A 121 -0.10 -14.02 -4.26
C GLU A 121 0.50 -12.67 -4.65
N ILE A 122 0.81 -11.80 -3.68
CA ILE A 122 1.35 -10.46 -3.93
C ILE A 122 2.84 -10.57 -4.26
N GLN A 123 3.23 -10.14 -5.46
CA GLN A 123 4.60 -10.29 -5.96
C GLN A 123 5.23 -9.01 -6.47
N THR A 124 4.44 -7.97 -6.75
CA THR A 124 4.97 -6.72 -7.30
C THR A 124 4.26 -5.53 -6.66
N VAL A 125 5.00 -4.45 -6.44
CA VAL A 125 4.45 -3.15 -6.07
C VAL A 125 4.76 -2.13 -7.16
N ARG A 126 3.77 -1.29 -7.44
CA ARG A 126 3.88 -0.15 -8.33
C ARG A 126 3.39 1.10 -7.64
N VAL A 127 4.05 2.22 -7.89
CA VAL A 127 3.57 3.54 -7.50
C VAL A 127 3.42 4.41 -8.75
N GLU A 128 2.22 4.94 -8.93
CA GLU A 128 1.88 5.86 -10.01
C GLU A 128 1.49 7.21 -9.43
N LYS A 129 1.88 8.31 -10.08
CA LYS A 129 1.43 9.66 -9.73
C LYS A 129 0.32 10.10 -10.67
N ILE A 130 -0.73 10.70 -10.13
CA ILE A 130 -1.78 11.32 -10.92
C ILE A 130 -1.27 12.67 -11.43
N THR A 131 -1.25 12.83 -12.75
CA THR A 131 -0.89 14.06 -13.44
C THR A 131 -2.04 14.55 -14.31
N SER A 132 -1.95 15.78 -14.82
CA SER A 132 -2.91 16.31 -15.78
C SER A 132 -2.95 15.52 -17.10
N ALA A 133 -1.88 14.79 -17.45
CA ALA A 133 -1.80 13.94 -18.64
C ALA A 133 -2.24 12.49 -18.40
N GLY A 134 -2.66 12.16 -17.17
CA GLY A 134 -2.97 10.79 -16.74
C GLY A 134 -2.01 10.29 -15.66
N ASN A 135 -1.96 8.97 -15.45
CA ASN A 135 -1.09 8.37 -14.45
C ASN A 135 0.35 8.24 -15.00
N GLN A 136 1.33 8.72 -14.23
CA GLN A 136 2.75 8.56 -14.49
C GLN A 136 3.33 7.47 -13.60
N LEU A 137 4.00 6.47 -14.18
CA LEU A 137 4.73 5.47 -13.40
C LEU A 137 5.95 6.10 -12.73
N LEU A 138 6.04 5.99 -11.40
CA LEU A 138 7.18 6.48 -10.61
C LEU A 138 8.04 5.33 -10.05
N PHE A 139 7.44 4.18 -9.75
CA PHE A 139 8.12 3.06 -9.12
C PHE A 139 7.51 1.73 -9.53
N ASN A 140 8.35 0.70 -9.71
CA ASN A 140 7.91 -0.66 -9.99
C ASN A 140 8.98 -1.66 -9.51
N GLU A 141 8.64 -2.54 -8.57
CA GLU A 141 9.59 -3.50 -7.99
C GLU A 141 8.91 -4.80 -7.56
N LYS A 142 9.64 -5.92 -7.64
CA LYS A 142 9.20 -7.22 -7.11
C LYS A 142 9.34 -7.26 -5.59
N LEU A 143 8.33 -7.82 -4.91
CA LEU A 143 8.23 -7.94 -3.45
C LEU A 143 8.83 -9.24 -2.89
#